data_AF-A0A7K3GWG2-F1
#
_entry.id   AF-A0A7K3GWG2-F1
#
_cell.length_a   1.000
_cell.length_b   1.000
_cell.length_c   1.000
_cell.angle_alpha   90.00
_cell.angle_beta   90.00
_cell.angle_gamma   90.00
#
_symmetry.space_group_name_H-M   'P 1'
#
loop_
_entity.id
_entity.type
_entity.pdbx_description
1 polymer ?
#
loop_
_entity_poly.entity_id
_entity_poly.type
_entity_poly.pdbx_seq_one_letter_code
_entity_poly.pdbx_strand_id
1 'polypeptide(L)'
;RAARLVRFDHAAHLLAAGVAPAAAAARGGYADQSHLHREVRAFTGLTPTALAAAPWLAIDDVAWPGSAPGRPAPRAGVTRR
;
A
#
# COMPACT_ATOMS: atom_id res chain seq x y z
N ARG A 1 1.95 17.79 -7.35
CA ARG A 1 2.14 16.44 -7.94
C ARG A 1 2.63 15.44 -6.90
N ALA A 2 3.63 15.80 -6.09
CA ALA A 2 4.13 14.98 -4.97
C ALA A 2 3.04 14.50 -3.99
N ALA A 3 2.13 15.39 -3.55
CA ALA A 3 1.04 15.00 -2.63
C ALA A 3 0.11 13.89 -3.18
N ARG A 4 -0.07 13.80 -4.50
CA ARG A 4 -0.84 12.69 -5.10
C ARG A 4 -0.07 11.36 -5.03
N LEU A 5 1.23 11.40 -5.30
CA LEU A 5 2.09 10.22 -5.20
C LEU A 5 2.16 9.69 -3.76
N VAL A 6 2.25 10.57 -2.75
CA VAL A 6 2.25 10.17 -1.33
C VAL A 6 0.94 9.49 -0.93
N ARG A 7 -0.22 10.03 -1.36
CA ARG A 7 -1.51 9.39 -1.09
C ARG A 7 -1.67 8.06 -1.82
N PHE A 8 -1.23 8.01 -3.08
CA PHE A 8 -1.22 6.79 -3.87
C PHE A 8 -0.37 5.71 -3.22
N ASP A 9 0.87 6.05 -2.82
CA ASP A 9 1.79 5.14 -2.14
C ASP A 9 1.17 4.58 -0.86
N HIS A 10 0.58 5.44 -0.04
CA HIS A 10 -0.11 5.00 1.17
C HIS A 10 -1.27 4.04 0.85
N ALA A 11 -2.11 4.36 -0.15
CA ALA A 11 -3.22 3.50 -0.53
C ALA A 11 -2.76 2.17 -1.17
N ALA A 12 -1.66 2.16 -1.92
CA ALA A 12 -1.06 0.96 -2.49
C ALA A 12 -0.64 -0.02 -1.39
N HIS A 13 0.05 0.47 -0.36
CA HIS A 13 0.44 -0.34 0.79
C HIS A 13 -0.76 -0.87 1.58
N LEU A 14 -1.82 -0.07 1.75
CA LEU A 14 -3.05 -0.54 2.39
C LEU A 14 -3.71 -1.68 1.59
N LEU A 15 -3.78 -1.55 0.27
CA LEU A 15 -4.32 -2.58 -0.61
C LEU A 15 -3.50 -3.88 -0.54
N ALA A 16 -2.17 -3.79 -0.57
CA ALA A 16 -1.30 -4.96 -0.43
C ALA A 16 -1.34 -5.59 0.96
N ALA A 17 -1.62 -4.80 2.00
CA ALA A 17 -1.93 -5.30 3.34
C ALA A 17 -3.32 -5.96 3.46
N GLY A 18 -4.07 -6.08 2.36
CA GLY A 18 -5.38 -6.74 2.30
C GLY A 18 -6.56 -5.84 2.71
N VAL A 19 -6.36 -4.53 2.84
CA VAL A 19 -7.45 -3.60 3.15
C VAL A 19 -8.39 -3.49 1.96
N ALA A 20 -9.71 -3.60 2.21
CA ALA A 20 -10.72 -3.48 1.17
C ALA A 20 -10.62 -2.12 0.44
N PRO A 21 -10.83 -2.05 -0.89
CA PRO A 21 -10.61 -0.83 -1.67
C PRO A 21 -11.35 0.42 -1.18
N ALA A 22 -12.59 0.29 -0.69
CA ALA A 22 -13.34 1.42 -0.15
C ALA A 22 -12.72 1.96 1.15
N ALA A 23 -12.22 1.08 2.03
CA ALA A 23 -11.54 1.47 3.25
C ALA A 23 -10.14 2.05 2.96
N ALA A 24 -9.42 1.49 1.99
CA ALA A 24 -8.15 2.04 1.52
C ALA A 24 -8.32 3.44 0.93
N ALA A 25 -9.41 3.69 0.18
CA ALA A 25 -9.74 5.01 -0.33
C ALA A 25 -9.96 6.03 0.80
N ALA A 26 -10.80 5.70 1.78
CA ALA A 26 -11.07 6.59 2.92
C ALA A 26 -9.79 6.89 3.73
N ARG A 27 -8.99 5.87 4.03
CA ARG A 27 -7.72 6.02 4.79
C ARG A 27 -6.64 6.75 4.00
N GLY A 28 -6.62 6.59 2.67
CA GLY A 28 -5.71 7.28 1.75
C GLY A 28 -6.09 8.73 1.42
N GLY A 29 -7.24 9.21 1.92
CA GLY A 29 -7.72 10.58 1.66
C GLY A 29 -8.37 10.77 0.29
N TYR A 30 -8.92 9.68 -0.28
CA TYR A 30 -9.76 9.74 -1.48
C TYR A 30 -11.22 9.96 -1.10
N ALA A 31 -11.94 10.69 -1.96
CA ALA A 31 -13.37 10.93 -1.78
C ALA A 31 -14.20 9.64 -1.79
N ASP A 32 -13.81 8.69 -2.65
CA ASP A 32 -14.48 7.40 -2.81
C ASP A 32 -13.53 6.38 -3.50
N GLN A 33 -14.01 5.13 -3.62
CA GLN A 33 -13.28 4.05 -4.30
C GLN A 33 -13.05 4.34 -5.80
N SER A 34 -13.98 5.02 -6.47
CA SER A 34 -13.86 5.32 -7.92
C SER A 34 -12.74 6.32 -8.17
N HIS A 35 -12.56 7.29 -7.27
CA HIS A 35 -11.44 8.23 -7.29
C HIS A 35 -10.11 7.49 -7.11
N LEU A 36 -10.00 6.61 -6.12
CA LEU A 36 -8.82 5.74 -5.97
C LEU A 36 -8.55 4.93 -7.23
N HIS A 37 -9.57 4.29 -7.82
CA HIS A 37 -9.40 3.49 -9.04
C HIS A 37 -8.84 4.30 -10.20
N ARG A 38 -9.39 5.51 -10.44
CA ARG A 38 -8.91 6.39 -11.51
C ARG A 38 -7.45 6.80 -11.31
N GLU A 39 -7.04 7.07 -10.07
CA GLU A 39 -5.65 7.44 -9.79
C GLU A 39 -4.70 6.25 -9.91
N VAL A 40 -5.08 5.07 -9.43
CA VAL A 40 -4.30 3.82 -9.60
C VAL A 40 -4.08 3.52 -11.09
N ARG A 41 -5.15 3.62 -11.90
CA ARG A 41 -5.06 3.45 -13.35
C ARG A 41 -4.14 4.48 -14.00
N ALA A 42 -4.21 5.75 -13.56
CA ALA A 42 -3.38 6.81 -14.10
C ALA A 42 -1.87 6.61 -13.81
N PHE A 43 -1.52 6.04 -12.65
CA PHE A 43 -0.11 5.85 -12.28
C PHE A 43 0.48 4.51 -12.74
N THR A 44 -0.31 3.44 -12.75
CA THR A 44 0.22 2.08 -12.96
C THR A 44 -0.39 1.34 -14.13
N GLY A 45 -1.51 1.84 -14.67
CA GLY A 45 -2.32 1.11 -15.65
C GLY A 45 -3.08 -0.09 -15.07
N LEU A 46 -2.95 -0.41 -13.78
CA LEU A 46 -3.56 -1.58 -13.13
C LEU A 46 -4.91 -1.25 -12.47
N THR A 47 -5.69 -2.29 -12.11
CA THR A 47 -6.79 -2.13 -11.14
C THR A 47 -6.24 -2.09 -9.71
N PRO A 48 -7.00 -1.57 -8.72
CA PRO A 48 -6.61 -1.67 -7.31
C PRO A 48 -6.32 -3.11 -6.85
N THR A 49 -7.10 -4.09 -7.31
CA THR A 49 -6.89 -5.52 -7.00
C THR A 49 -5.61 -6.06 -7.63
N ALA A 50 -5.31 -5.71 -8.88
CA ALA A 50 -4.07 -6.14 -9.53
C ALA A 50 -2.83 -5.47 -8.92
N LEU A 51 -2.96 -4.19 -8.52
CA LEU A 51 -1.94 -3.46 -7.78
C LEU A 51 -1.63 -4.13 -6.43
N ALA A 52 -2.65 -4.58 -5.69
CA ALA A 52 -2.47 -5.26 -4.41
C ALA A 52 -1.60 -6.53 -4.49
N ALA A 53 -1.58 -7.19 -5.66
CA ALA A 53 -0.79 -8.39 -5.93
C ALA A 53 0.52 -8.10 -6.68
N ALA A 54 0.87 -6.82 -6.88
CA ALA A 54 2.02 -6.44 -7.69
C ALA A 54 3.35 -6.83 -6.99
N PRO A 55 4.20 -7.66 -7.62
CA PRO A 55 5.43 -8.14 -6.98
C PRO A 55 6.39 -7.03 -6.59
N TRP A 56 6.42 -5.93 -7.34
CA TRP A 56 7.30 -4.79 -7.07
C TRP A 56 6.96 -4.06 -5.76
N LEU A 57 5.69 -4.06 -5.33
CA LEU A 57 5.29 -3.44 -4.08
C LEU A 57 5.80 -4.22 -2.85
N ALA A 58 6.02 -5.54 -3.01
CA ALA A 58 6.64 -6.37 -1.98
C ALA A 58 8.17 -6.21 -1.92
N ILE A 59 8.78 -5.76 -3.03
CA ILE A 59 10.23 -5.52 -3.12
C ILE A 59 10.60 -4.21 -2.43
N ASP A 60 9.70 -3.23 -2.38
CA ASP A 60 9.96 -1.91 -1.78
C ASP A 60 10.43 -2.02 -0.31
N ASP A 61 9.89 -2.96 0.47
CA ASP A 61 10.31 -3.25 1.85
C ASP A 61 11.78 -3.70 1.96
N VAL A 62 12.29 -4.36 0.91
CA VAL A 62 13.66 -4.89 0.83
C VAL A 62 14.61 -3.82 0.26
N ALA A 63 14.16 -3.08 -0.74
CA ALA A 63 14.95 -2.05 -1.42
C ALA A 63 15.08 -0.77 -0.59
N TRP A 64 14.06 -0.40 0.19
CA TRP A 64 14.06 0.76 1.09
C TRP A 64 13.49 0.43 2.48
N PRO A 65 14.32 -0.13 3.38
CA PRO A 65 13.89 -0.51 4.72
C PRO A 65 13.33 0.71 5.49
N GLY A 66 12.04 0.66 5.84
CA GLY A 66 11.33 1.73 6.54
C GLY A 66 10.16 2.37 5.79
N SER A 67 9.96 2.02 4.51
CA SER A 67 8.78 2.46 3.74
C SER A 67 7.49 1.72 4.10
N ALA A 68 7.57 0.48 4.59
CA ALA A 68 6.40 -0.31 4.96
C ALA A 68 5.60 0.36 6.10
N PRO A 69 4.34 0.76 5.89
CA PRO A 69 3.55 1.32 6.97
C PRO A 69 3.18 0.23 7.97
N GLY A 70 3.90 0.21 9.10
CA GLY A 70 3.47 -0.48 10.32
C GLY A 70 3.57 -2.01 10.31
N ARG A 71 4.59 -2.60 9.67
CA ARG A 71 4.91 -4.00 9.93
C ARG A 71 5.42 -4.12 11.38
N PRO A 72 4.71 -4.77 12.31
CA PRO A 72 5.26 -4.99 13.64
C PRO A 72 6.54 -5.82 13.48
N ALA A 73 7.63 -5.34 14.10
CA ALA A 73 8.92 -6.01 14.06
C ALA A 73 8.74 -7.50 14.40
N PRO A 74 9.40 -8.42 13.68
CA PRO A 74 9.37 -9.83 14.06
C PRO A 74 9.92 -9.92 15.49
N ARG A 75 9.06 -10.29 16.45
CA ARG A 75 9.48 -10.52 17.83
C ARG A 75 10.56 -11.58 17.79
N ALA A 76 11.81 -11.15 18.00
CA ALA A 76 12.93 -12.05 18.18
C ALA A 76 12.54 -13.06 19.26
N GLY A 77 12.50 -14.33 18.87
CA GLY A 77 12.13 -15.42 19.76
C GLY A 77 13.02 -15.36 20.99
N VAL A 78 12.39 -15.23 22.16
CA VAL A 78 13.01 -15.50 23.44
C VAL A 78 13.44 -16.97 23.41
N THR A 79 14.72 -17.20 23.16
CA THR A 79 15.36 -18.48 23.43
C THR A 79 15.41 -18.64 24.94
N ARG A 80 14.43 -19.35 25.50
CA ARG A 80 14.55 -19.91 26.85
C ARG A 80 15.75 -20.86 26.86
N ARG A 81 16.76 -20.52 27.65
CA ARG A 81 17.66 -21.50 28.26
C ARG A 81 17.03 -22.02 29.55
#